data_AF-A0A1V6BT91-F1
#
_entry.id   AF-A0A1V6BT91-F1
#
_cell.length_a   1.000
_cell.length_b   1.000
_cell.length_c   1.000
_cell.angle_alpha   90.00
_cell.angle_beta   90.00
_cell.angle_gamma   90.00
#
_symmetry.space_group_name_H-M   'P 1'
#
loop_
_entity.id
_entity.type
_entity.pdbx_description
1 polymer ?
#
loop_
_entity_poly.entity_id
_entity_poly.type
_entity_poly.pdbx_seq_one_letter_code
_entity_poly.pdbx_strand_id
1 'polypeptide(L)' 'METYNRICIADFTLKAQNGDTLNLQRGREYLTSKEEDESVTVFTNFWVKVPASLFAGEVRFT' A
#
# COMPACT_ATOMS: atom_id res chain seq x y z
N MET A 1 -14.52 -7.89 1.97
CA MET A 1 -13.61 -6.73 1.98
C MET A 1 -12.85 -6.79 0.67
N GLU A 2 -12.99 -5.78 -0.19
CA GLU A 2 -12.38 -5.81 -1.52
C GLU A 2 -10.89 -5.47 -1.43
N THR A 3 -10.05 -6.29 -2.06
CA THR A 3 -8.59 -6.09 -2.06
C THR A 3 -8.06 -5.97 -3.47
N TYR A 4 -7.03 -5.15 -3.61
CA TYR A 4 -6.44 -4.79 -4.89
C TYR A 4 -4.94 -5.01 -4.84
N ASN A 5 -4.40 -5.64 -5.87
CA ASN A 5 -2.98 -5.71 -6.08
C ASN A 5 -2.55 -4.47 -6.88
N ARG A 6 -1.58 -3.73 -6.36
CA ARG A 6 -1.06 -2.51 -6.99
C ARG A 6 0.46 -2.52 -7.02
N ILE A 7 1.06 -1.95 -8.06
CA ILE A 7 2.52 -1.84 -8.19
C ILE A 7 2.96 -0.54 -7.56
N CYS A 8 3.88 -0.58 -6.60
CA CYS A 8 4.46 0.62 -6.03
C CYS A 8 5.36 1.32 -7.05
N ILE A 9 5.18 2.62 -7.26
CA ILE A 9 5.92 3.40 -8.26
C ILE A 9 7.00 4.31 -7.67
N ALA A 10 7.06 4.41 -6.34
CA ALA A 10 8.03 5.25 -5.63
C ALA A 10 8.52 4.55 -4.37
N ASP A 11 9.82 4.63 -4.09
CA ASP A 11 10.37 4.14 -2.83
C ASP A 11 9.83 4.98 -1.67
N PHE A 12 9.20 4.33 -0.68
CA PHE A 12 8.57 5.01 0.43
C PHE A 12 8.79 4.23 1.72
N THR A 13 9.35 4.90 2.72
CA THR A 13 9.59 4.31 4.04
C THR A 13 8.75 5.03 5.08
N LEU A 14 7.95 4.27 5.82
CA LEU A 14 7.12 4.79 6.90
C LEU A 14 7.36 4.01 8.18
N LYS A 15 7.61 4.72 9.27
CA LYS A 15 7.71 4.11 10.61
C LYS A 15 6.36 4.15 11.29
N ALA A 16 5.77 2.98 11.52
CA ALA A 16 4.51 2.86 12.23
C ALA A 16 4.70 3.12 13.73
N GLN A 17 3.60 3.45 14.41
CA GLN A 17 3.62 3.79 15.84
C GLN A 17 4.06 2.62 16.74
N ASN A 18 3.90 1.38 16.28
CA ASN A 18 4.37 0.18 16.96
C ASN A 18 5.90 -0.04 16.82
N GLY A 19 6.60 0.84 16.11
CA GLY A 19 8.04 0.74 15.87
C GLY A 19 8.42 -0.04 14.62
N ASP A 20 7.46 -0.68 13.95
CA ASP A 20 7.70 -1.34 12.66
C ASP A 20 7.98 -0.32 11.56
N THR A 21 8.78 -0.72 10.59
CA THR A 21 9.11 0.10 9.43
C THR A 21 8.55 -0.55 8.17
N LEU A 22 7.60 0.13 7.53
CA LEU A 22 7.08 -0.24 6.22
C LEU A 22 8.06 0.28 5.19
N ASN A 23 8.65 -0.61 4.40
CA ASN A 23 9.49 -0.23 3.28
C ASN A 23 8.81 -0.65 1.98
N LEU A 24 8.19 0.33 1.31
CA LEU A 24 7.65 0.17 -0.03
C LEU A 24 8.78 0.41 -1.03
N GLN A 25 8.99 -0.56 -1.91
CA GLN A 25 10.02 -0.50 -2.93
C GLN A 25 9.36 -0.31 -4.29
N ARG A 26 9.91 0.60 -5.08
CA ARG A 26 9.45 0.81 -6.45
C ARG A 26 9.56 -0.49 -7.26
N GLY A 27 8.52 -0.76 -8.05
CA GLY A 27 8.41 -1.93 -8.92
C GLY A 27 7.92 -3.20 -8.23
N ARG A 28 7.65 -3.17 -6.91
CA ARG A 28 7.04 -4.30 -6.20
C ARG A 28 5.52 -4.20 -6.14
N GLU A 29 4.86 -5.34 -6.16
CA GLU A 29 3.43 -5.46 -5.96
C GLU A 29 3.07 -5.51 -4.47
N TYR A 30 1.99 -4.83 -4.12
CA TYR A 30 1.46 -4.79 -2.77
C TYR A 30 -0.06 -4.95 -2.79
N LEU A 31 -0.54 -5.72 -1.82
CA LEU A 31 -1.96 -5.85 -1.53
C LEU A 31 -2.43 -4.63 -0.75
N THR A 32 -3.53 -4.05 -1.22
CA THR A 32 -4.07 -2.81 -0.70
C THR A 32 -5.59 -2.84 -0.63
N SER A 33 -6.18 -2.01 0.23
CA SER A 33 -7.63 -1.78 0.26
C SER A 33 -8.10 -1.03 -0.98
N LYS A 34 -9.42 -0.91 -1.16
CA LYS A 34 -9.97 0.12 -2.07
C LYS A 34 -9.39 1.50 -1.72
N GLU A 35 -9.22 2.33 -2.74
CA GLU A 35 -8.86 3.73 -2.53
C GLU A 35 -10.01 4.46 -1.80
N GLU A 36 -9.67 5.12 -0.70
CA GLU A 36 -10.58 5.95 0.11
C GLU A 36 -9.84 7.23 0.52
N ASP A 37 -10.38 8.39 0.12
CA ASP A 37 -9.77 9.70 0.37
C ASP A 37 -8.30 9.78 -0.10
N GLU A 38 -8.07 9.43 -1.38
CA GLU A 38 -6.74 9.47 -2.02
C GLU A 38 -5.68 8.60 -1.32
N SER A 39 -6.13 7.67 -0.50
CA SER A 39 -5.29 6.84 0.35
C SER A 39 -5.70 5.39 0.25
N VAL A 40 -4.74 4.50 0.46
CA VAL A 40 -4.93 3.06 0.45
C VAL A 40 -4.30 2.45 1.69
N THR A 41 -4.95 1.42 2.24
CA THR A 41 -4.38 0.66 3.34
C THR A 41 -3.54 -0.47 2.76
N VAL A 42 -2.23 -0.47 3.01
CA VAL A 42 -1.34 -1.56 2.59
C VAL A 42 -1.45 -2.70 3.59
N PHE A 43 -1.77 -3.89 3.09
CA PHE A 43 -1.85 -5.10 3.89
C PHE A 43 -0.48 -5.78 3.91
N THR A 44 0.31 -5.50 4.94
CA THR A 44 1.57 -6.20 5.23
C THR A 44 1.48 -6.92 6.59
N ASN A 45 2.61 -7.08 7.30
CA ASN A 45 2.60 -7.55 8.70
C ASN A 45 1.76 -6.65 9.62
N PHE A 46 1.54 -5.40 9.22
CA PHE A 46 0.68 -4.42 9.86
C PHE A 46 -0.05 -3.61 8.79
N TRP A 47 -1.15 -3.00 9.18
CA TRP A 47 -2.01 -2.23 8.27
C TRP A 47 -1.65 -0.75 8.38
N VAL A 48 -1.27 -0.16 7.25
CA VAL A 48 -0.85 1.25 7.19
C VAL A 48 -1.60 1.95 6.09
N LYS A 49 -2.17 3.11 6.41
CA LYS A 49 -2.73 4.02 5.41
C LYS A 49 -1.60 4.84 4.79
N VAL A 50 -1.46 4.77 3.48
CA VAL A 50 -0.48 5.53 2.69
C VAL A 50 -1.18 6.18 1.49
N PRO A 51 -0.61 7.22 0.87
CA PRO A 51 -1.17 7.82 -0.33
C PRO A 51 -1.31 6.82 -1.47
N ALA A 52 -2.48 6.79 -2.12
CA ALA A 52 -2.73 5.95 -3.29
C ALA A 52 -1.79 6.29 -4.45
N SER A 53 -1.36 7.55 -4.53
CA SER A 53 -0.40 8.06 -5.52
C SER A 53 0.97 7.39 -5.49
N LEU A 54 1.29 6.62 -4.45
CA LEU A 54 2.51 5.80 -4.38
C LEU A 54 2.40 4.51 -5.21
N PHE A 55 1.22 4.19 -5.72
CA PHE A 55 0.94 2.98 -6.47
C PHE A 55 0.35 3.28 -7.85
N ALA A 56 0.58 2.36 -8.79
CA ALA A 56 -0.02 2.36 -10.11
C ALA A 56 -0.49 0.95 -10.48
N GLY A 57 -1.47 0.90 -11.38
CA GLY A 57 -2.16 -0.34 -11.72
C GLY A 57 -3.06 -0.78 -10.57
N GLU A 58 -4.34 -0.98 -10.86
CA GLU A 58 -5.29 -1.56 -9.92
C GLU A 58 -5.82 -2.85 -10.53
N VAL A 59 -5.49 -3.97 -9.90
CA VAL A 59 -6.04 -5.28 -10.27
C VAL A 59 -6.82 -5.82 -9.08
N ARG A 60 -8.12 -6.00 -9.26
CA ARG A 60 -8.98 -6.61 -8.24
C ARG A 60 -8.49 -8.02 -7.94
N PHE A 61 -8.23 -8.29 -6.66
CA PHE A 61 -7.75 -9.58 -6.18
C PHE A 61 -8.88 -10.42 -5.56
N THR A 62 -9.76 -9.81 -4.77
CA THR A 62 -10.95 -10.44 -4.12
C THR A 62 -12.08 -9.42 -4.03
#